data_AF-A0A7J2PQX3-F1
#
_entry.id   AF-A0A7J2PQX3-F1
#
_cell.length_a   1.000
_cell.length_b   1.000
_cell.length_c   1.000
_cell.angle_alpha   90.00
_cell.angle_beta   90.00
_cell.angle_gamma   90.00
#
_symmetry.space_group_name_H-M   'P 1'
#
loop_
_entity.id
_entity.type
_entity.pdbx_description
1 polymer ?
#
loop_
_entity_poly.entity_id
_entity_poly.type
_entity_poly.pdbx_seq_one_letter_code
_entity_poly.pdbx_strand_id
1 'polypeptide(L)'
;MIKIITDEMLELVDEFTNKMNHMLEEKFPKYKDSWRDTNIGDLRTKIGEQMKGITDIMMTGYEFDREKVKRKLIHIANYCLFTYNKMDE
;
A
#
# COMPACT_ATOMS: atom_id res chain seq x y z
N MET A 1 32.98 2.46 2.23
CA MET A 1 32.17 2.75 3.43
C MET A 1 30.73 2.87 2.95
N ILE A 2 29.92 1.85 3.23
CA ILE A 2 28.58 1.73 2.68
C ILE A 2 27.59 2.18 3.77
N LYS A 3 27.24 3.47 3.80
CA LYS A 3 26.01 3.92 4.47
C LYS A 3 24.92 3.91 3.40
N ILE A 4 24.40 2.72 3.06
CA ILE A 4 23.40 2.54 1.97
C ILE A 4 22.03 3.14 2.32
N ILE A 5 21.77 3.38 3.60
CA ILE A 5 20.53 3.99 4.08
C ILE A 5 20.90 5.21 4.90
N THR A 6 20.39 6.38 4.50
CA THR A 6 20.52 7.62 5.27
C THR A 6 19.51 7.61 6.42
N ASP A 7 19.79 8.40 7.46
CA ASP A 7 18.86 8.54 8.58
C ASP A 7 17.50 9.10 8.08
N GLU A 8 17.52 9.99 7.07
CA GLU A 8 16.32 10.47 6.36
C GLU A 8 15.51 9.35 5.69
N MET A 9 16.16 8.34 5.09
CA MET A 9 15.45 7.23 4.48
C MET A 9 14.76 6.35 5.53
N LEU A 10 15.39 6.16 6.70
CA LEU A 10 14.77 5.42 7.79
C LEU A 10 13.53 6.17 8.31
N GLU A 11 13.62 7.48 8.50
CA GLU A 11 12.48 8.31 8.89
C GLU A 11 11.33 8.23 7.87
N LEU A 12 11.63 8.23 6.57
CA LEU A 12 10.62 8.08 5.52
C LEU A 12 9.95 6.70 5.55
N VAL A 13 10.71 5.63 5.80
CA VAL A 13 10.17 4.27 5.94
C VAL A 13 9.27 4.19 7.19
N ASP A 14 9.69 4.77 8.31
CA ASP A 14 8.91 4.80 9.54
C ASP A 14 7.61 5.59 9.35
N GLU A 15 7.64 6.75 8.70
CA GLU A 15 6.42 7.51 8.38
C GLU A 15 5.50 6.69 7.47
N PHE A 16 6.04 6.02 6.46
CA PHE A 16 5.27 5.23 5.50
C PHE A 16 4.62 4.00 6.15
N THR A 17 5.37 3.27 6.97
CA THR A 17 4.86 2.09 7.70
C THR A 17 3.80 2.47 8.74
N ASN A 18 3.95 3.62 9.41
CA ASN A 18 2.90 4.15 10.29
C ASN A 18 1.60 4.44 9.52
N LYS A 19 1.70 5.01 8.30
CA LYS A 19 0.51 5.22 7.44
C LYS A 19 -0.11 3.91 6.96
N MET A 20 0.71 2.90 6.68
CA MET A 20 0.24 1.55 6.37
C MET A 20 -0.58 0.97 7.53
N ASN A 21 -0.04 1.01 8.75
CA ASN A 21 -0.71 0.53 9.96
C ASN A 21 -2.04 1.26 10.20
N HIS A 22 -2.03 2.59 10.15
CA HIS A 22 -3.26 3.37 10.34
C HIS A 22 -4.35 3.04 9.31
N MET A 23 -3.96 2.81 8.05
CA MET A 23 -4.90 2.38 7.01
C MET A 23 -5.49 0.99 7.30
N LEU A 24 -4.69 0.08 7.85
CA LEU A 24 -5.18 -1.24 8.25
C LEU A 24 -6.16 -1.12 9.42
N GLU A 25 -5.85 -0.32 10.44
CA GLU A 25 -6.74 -0.04 11.56
C GLU A 25 -8.07 0.57 11.11
N GLU A 26 -8.05 1.55 10.20
CA GLU A 26 -9.26 2.18 9.62
C GLU A 26 -10.16 1.13 8.93
N LYS A 27 -9.54 0.15 8.26
CA LYS A 27 -10.24 -0.89 7.50
C LYS A 27 -10.60 -2.12 8.33
N PHE A 28 -9.95 -2.32 9.48
CA PHE A 28 -10.13 -3.49 10.33
C PHE A 28 -11.58 -3.76 10.77
N PRO A 29 -12.39 -2.75 11.16
CA PRO A 29 -13.78 -2.99 11.52
C PRO A 29 -14.62 -3.65 10.41
N LYS A 30 -14.27 -3.37 9.15
CA LYS A 30 -15.01 -3.84 7.98
C LYS A 30 -14.48 -5.18 7.45
N TYR A 31 -13.16 -5.37 7.48
CA TYR A 31 -12.50 -6.49 6.80
C TYR A 31 -11.84 -7.48 7.76
N LYS A 32 -11.64 -7.13 9.04
CA LYS A 32 -10.94 -7.96 10.04
C LYS A 32 -9.69 -8.62 9.44
N ASP A 33 -9.51 -9.91 9.68
CA ASP A 33 -8.42 -10.73 9.14
C ASP A 33 -8.72 -11.36 7.77
N SER A 34 -9.71 -10.88 7.01
CA SER A 34 -10.08 -11.47 5.70
C SER A 34 -8.92 -11.51 4.68
N TRP A 35 -7.88 -10.69 4.89
CA TRP A 35 -6.65 -10.76 4.09
C TRP A 35 -5.92 -12.10 4.23
N ARG A 36 -6.05 -12.80 5.37
CA ARG A 36 -5.48 -14.14 5.59
C ARG A 36 -6.12 -15.20 4.70
N ASP A 37 -7.42 -15.07 4.45
CA ASP A 37 -8.18 -16.02 3.61
C ASP A 37 -8.18 -15.62 2.12
N THR A 38 -7.74 -14.40 1.81
CA THR A 38 -7.68 -13.89 0.43
C THR A 38 -6.55 -14.59 -0.33
N ASN A 39 -6.87 -15.26 -1.44
CA ASN A 39 -5.85 -15.94 -2.24
C ASN A 39 -4.91 -14.94 -2.97
N ILE A 40 -3.74 -15.43 -3.39
CA ILE A 40 -2.72 -14.62 -4.07
C ILE A 40 -3.25 -13.97 -5.37
N GLY A 41 -4.11 -14.67 -6.11
CA GLY A 41 -4.72 -14.15 -7.35
C GLY A 41 -5.60 -12.92 -7.10
N ASP A 42 -6.37 -12.94 -6.02
CA ASP A 42 -7.20 -11.81 -5.59
C ASP A 42 -6.34 -10.64 -5.08
N LEU A 43 -5.29 -10.91 -4.31
CA LEU A 43 -4.35 -9.86 -3.87
C LEU A 43 -3.67 -9.18 -5.05
N ARG A 44 -3.20 -9.94 -6.05
CA ARG A 44 -2.66 -9.40 -7.31
C ARG A 44 -3.68 -8.52 -8.03
N THR A 45 -4.93 -8.97 -8.11
CA THR A 45 -6.00 -8.20 -8.75
C THR A 45 -6.24 -6.88 -8.04
N LYS A 46 -6.29 -6.88 -6.70
CA LYS A 46 -6.45 -5.67 -5.88
C LYS A 46 -5.30 -4.68 -6.07
N ILE A 47 -4.06 -5.14 -6.22
CA ILE A 47 -2.92 -4.27 -6.57
C ILE A 47 -3.16 -3.60 -7.93
N GLY A 48 -3.57 -4.37 -8.93
CA GLY A 48 -3.89 -3.87 -10.27
C GLY A 48 -4.99 -2.81 -10.26
N GLU A 49 -6.05 -3.01 -9.48
CA GLU A 49 -7.14 -2.04 -9.31
C GLU A 49 -6.66 -0.72 -8.70
N GLN A 50 -5.75 -0.77 -7.72
CA GLN A 50 -5.16 0.45 -7.15
C GLN A 50 -4.28 1.18 -8.17
N MET A 51 -3.45 0.44 -8.91
CA MET A 51 -2.59 1.00 -9.96
C MET A 51 -3.41 1.69 -11.05
N LYS A 52 -4.46 1.03 -11.56
CA LYS A 52 -5.39 1.63 -12.52
C LYS A 52 -6.01 2.91 -11.95
N GLY A 53 -6.46 2.88 -10.70
CA GLY A 53 -7.04 4.06 -10.07
C GLY A 53 -6.05 5.22 -9.87
N ILE A 54 -4.74 4.95 -9.74
CA ILE A 54 -3.71 6.00 -9.75
C ILE A 54 -3.62 6.61 -11.15
N THR A 55 -3.53 5.79 -12.19
CA THR A 55 -3.52 6.24 -13.59
C THR A 55 -4.74 7.12 -13.88
N ASP A 56 -5.94 6.68 -13.51
CA ASP A 56 -7.18 7.42 -13.72
C ASP A 56 -7.15 8.81 -13.04
N ILE A 57 -6.61 8.90 -11.82
CA ILE A 57 -6.45 10.18 -11.11
C ILE A 57 -5.41 11.07 -11.78
N MET A 58 -4.25 10.52 -12.16
CA MET A 58 -3.20 11.32 -12.78
C MET A 58 -3.60 11.84 -14.16
N MET A 59 -4.52 11.15 -14.85
CA MET A 59 -5.06 11.57 -16.14
C MET A 59 -6.11 12.68 -16.05
N THR A 60 -6.54 13.12 -14.86
CA THR A 60 -7.55 14.20 -14.72
C THR A 60 -7.02 15.62 -15.00
N GLY A 61 -5.72 15.78 -15.25
CA GLY A 61 -5.13 17.06 -15.67
C GLY A 61 -4.18 17.70 -14.64
N TYR A 62 -4.03 19.03 -14.70
CA TYR A 62 -2.92 19.78 -14.09
C TYR A 62 -2.89 19.74 -12.55
N GLU A 63 -4.03 19.52 -11.90
CA GLU A 63 -4.15 19.35 -10.44
C GLU A 63 -4.88 18.03 -10.14
N PHE A 64 -4.12 16.93 -10.10
CA PHE A 64 -4.65 15.66 -9.63
C PHE A 64 -4.56 15.56 -8.09
N ASP A 65 -5.50 14.82 -7.50
CA ASP A 65 -5.58 14.64 -6.05
C ASP A 65 -4.42 13.77 -5.53
N ARG A 66 -3.36 14.44 -5.05
CA ARG A 66 -2.15 13.80 -4.53
C ARG A 66 -2.41 12.95 -3.29
N GLU A 67 -3.33 13.35 -2.43
CA GLU A 67 -3.66 12.59 -1.21
C GLU A 67 -4.39 11.30 -1.56
N LYS A 68 -5.26 11.33 -2.56
CA LYS A 68 -5.90 10.12 -3.09
C LYS A 68 -4.89 9.18 -3.75
N VAL A 69 -3.89 9.70 -4.47
CA VAL A 69 -2.78 8.89 -4.99
C VAL A 69 -1.97 8.27 -3.86
N LYS A 70 -1.57 9.03 -2.83
CA LYS A 70 -0.86 8.51 -1.66
C LYS A 70 -1.63 7.40 -0.96
N ARG A 71 -2.94 7.58 -0.73
CA ARG A 71 -3.79 6.53 -0.14
C ARG A 71 -3.79 5.25 -0.98
N LYS A 72 -3.83 5.35 -2.30
CA LYS A 72 -3.74 4.18 -3.20
C LYS A 72 -2.39 3.49 -3.13
N LEU A 73 -1.29 4.24 -3.04
CA LEU A 73 0.05 3.68 -2.85
C LEU A 73 0.18 2.92 -1.52
N ILE A 74 -0.41 3.45 -0.44
CA ILE A 74 -0.46 2.77 0.86
C ILE A 74 -1.24 1.45 0.76
N HIS A 75 -2.38 1.43 0.04
CA HIS A 75 -3.12 0.19 -0.21
C HIS A 75 -2.29 -0.83 -0.99
N ILE A 76 -1.56 -0.40 -2.02
CA ILE A 76 -0.64 -1.28 -2.77
C ILE A 76 0.40 -1.87 -1.84
N ALA A 77 1.05 -1.06 -1.00
CA ALA A 77 2.06 -1.53 -0.06
C ALA A 77 1.50 -2.58 0.93
N ASN A 78 0.30 -2.35 1.47
CA ASN A 78 -0.38 -3.32 2.33
C ASN A 78 -0.69 -4.63 1.58
N TYR A 79 -1.17 -4.57 0.33
CA TYR A 79 -1.40 -5.78 -0.46
C TYR A 79 -0.10 -6.51 -0.83
N CYS A 80 0.99 -5.78 -1.07
CA CYS A 80 2.32 -6.37 -1.23
C CYS A 80 2.76 -7.09 0.05
N LEU A 81 2.57 -6.49 1.22
CA LEU A 81 2.86 -7.11 2.51
C LEU A 81 2.07 -8.41 2.70
N PHE A 82 0.76 -8.41 2.41
CA PHE A 82 -0.05 -9.63 2.50
C PHE A 82 0.40 -10.71 1.51
N THR A 83 0.70 -10.31 0.28
CA THR A 83 1.18 -11.23 -0.75
C THR A 83 2.52 -11.84 -0.35
N TYR A 84 3.44 -11.05 0.18
CA TYR A 84 4.73 -11.49 0.70
C TYR A 84 4.55 -12.53 1.81
N ASN A 85 3.74 -12.23 2.83
CA ASN A 85 3.48 -13.18 3.93
C ASN A 85 2.91 -14.51 3.44
N LYS A 86 2.16 -14.52 2.34
CA LYS A 86 1.61 -15.75 1.73
C LYS A 86 2.61 -16.55 0.90
N MET A 87 3.78 -16.02 0.57
CA MET A 87 4.84 -16.80 -0.08
C MET A 87 5.59 -17.69 0.92
N ASP A 88 5.50 -17.36 2.21
CA ASP A 88 6.13 -18.09 3.32
C ASP A 88 5.20 -19.16 3.94
N GLU A 89 3.96 -19.29 3.43
CA GLU A 89 2.97 -20.34 3.79
C GLU A 89 3.14 -21.60 2.92
#